data_AF-A0A345R623-F1
#
_entry.id   AF-A0A345R623-F1
#
_cell.length_a   1.000
_cell.length_b   1.000
_cell.length_c   1.000
_cell.angle_alpha   90.00
_cell.angle_beta   90.00
_cell.angle_gamma   90.00
#
_symmetry.space_group_name_H-M   'P 1'
#
loop_
_entity.id
_entity.type
_entity.pdbx_description
1 polymer ?
#
loop_
_entity_poly.entity_id
_entity_poly.type
_entity_poly.pdbx_seq_one_letter_code
_entity_poly.pdbx_strand_id
1 'polypeptide(L)'
;MQIPDDITPILREIDQSLKEKAIPPHSRPIMAVLEFGNRFRISLPIAKLPPGAPAELVATSVYTDRIHRWYEEVYGDLIKTDFSEKAKVAVLADGDIWEMRIPLIYGTVVIEAKRDLPSHTWNRVGTQVLNVNACVSLTGITEARLKHFSDDDLNEVYGLFVVGLDVRDAFKRFRKSDPMFAAAEQDWFAAVAHMTNQSPNWGQARWSSLQMTEKFMKGLIAIIGDYEVPWGHKLKEPHAVLAKSIRGLDLRHLIADIQCDASVRYNDPKMPSTRQQAYAAHKASLLVVRVLGNVQYSQNR
;
A
#
# COMPACT_ATOMS: atom_id res chain seq x y z
N MET A 1 5.80 -42.22 -4.00
CA MET A 1 6.32 -42.03 -2.63
C MET A 1 5.12 -41.96 -1.73
N GLN A 2 5.04 -42.78 -0.67
CA GLN A 2 3.92 -42.73 0.27
C GLN A 2 4.05 -41.47 1.14
N ILE A 3 2.96 -40.73 1.31
CA ILE A 3 2.94 -39.56 2.19
C ILE A 3 2.91 -40.08 3.63
N PRO A 4 3.86 -39.69 4.50
CA PRO A 4 3.86 -40.12 5.89
C PRO A 4 2.68 -39.49 6.65
N ASP A 5 2.21 -40.17 7.70
CA ASP A 5 1.14 -39.67 8.55
C ASP A 5 1.54 -38.38 9.26
N ASP A 6 2.79 -38.28 9.74
CA ASP A 6 3.37 -37.02 10.21
C ASP A 6 4.16 -36.33 9.09
N ILE A 7 3.59 -35.23 8.59
CA ILE A 7 4.22 -34.41 7.55
C ILE A 7 5.14 -33.32 8.13
N THR A 8 5.19 -33.13 9.45
CA THR A 8 5.93 -32.04 10.10
C THR A 8 7.42 -31.97 9.72
N PRO A 9 8.18 -33.09 9.67
CA PRO A 9 9.58 -33.05 9.24
C PRO A 9 9.75 -32.53 7.81
N ILE A 10 8.83 -32.90 6.91
CA ILE A 10 8.81 -32.43 5.53
C ILE A 10 8.52 -30.92 5.48
N LEU A 11 7.56 -30.45 6.28
CA LEU A 11 7.23 -29.02 6.34
C LEU A 11 8.41 -28.18 6.85
N ARG A 12 9.16 -28.68 7.84
CA ARG A 12 10.38 -28.02 8.33
C ARG A 12 11.47 -27.94 7.26
N GLU A 13 11.66 -28.99 6.48
CA GLU A 13 12.62 -29.01 5.37
C GLU A 13 12.23 -28.00 4.27
N ILE A 14 10.96 -28.01 3.86
CA ILE A 14 10.42 -27.06 2.89
C ILE A 14 10.57 -25.61 3.41
N ASP A 15 10.17 -25.35 4.65
CA ASP A 15 10.26 -24.02 5.27
C ASP A 15 11.73 -23.53 5.36
N GLN A 16 12.67 -24.41 5.69
CA GLN A 16 14.09 -24.10 5.69
C GLN A 16 14.58 -23.70 4.29
N SER A 17 14.21 -24.45 3.25
CA SER A 17 14.52 -24.07 1.86
C SER A 17 13.90 -22.72 1.47
N LEU A 18 12.67 -22.44 1.88
CA LEU A 18 12.01 -21.16 1.62
C LEU A 18 12.69 -20.00 2.37
N LYS A 19 13.20 -20.23 3.58
CA LYS A 19 14.02 -19.25 4.32
C LYS A 19 15.33 -18.95 3.59
N GLU A 20 16.03 -19.97 3.09
CA GLU A 20 17.27 -19.83 2.32
C GLU A 20 17.05 -19.05 1.01
N LYS A 21 15.88 -19.21 0.38
CA LYS A 21 15.43 -18.44 -0.78
C LYS A 21 14.92 -17.03 -0.43
N ALA A 22 15.03 -16.59 0.81
CA ALA A 22 14.54 -15.31 1.32
C ALA A 22 13.04 -15.06 1.06
N ILE A 23 12.24 -16.12 0.98
CA ILE A 23 10.78 -15.99 0.81
C ILE A 23 10.18 -15.42 2.11
N PRO A 24 9.38 -14.35 2.06
CA PRO A 24 8.81 -13.75 3.25
C PRO A 24 7.73 -14.64 3.89
N PRO A 25 7.53 -14.61 5.22
CA PRO A 25 6.62 -15.50 5.93
C PRO A 25 5.21 -15.63 5.33
N HIS A 26 4.55 -14.51 4.97
CA HIS A 26 3.20 -14.51 4.37
C HIS A 26 3.07 -15.29 3.06
N SER A 27 4.15 -15.45 2.30
CA SER A 27 4.14 -16.21 1.04
C SER A 27 4.46 -17.69 1.25
N ARG A 28 5.03 -18.07 2.40
CA ARG A 28 5.52 -19.44 2.63
C ARG A 28 4.42 -20.50 2.63
N PRO A 29 3.20 -20.30 3.18
CA PRO A 29 2.17 -21.33 3.17
C PRO A 29 1.80 -21.77 1.75
N ILE A 30 1.58 -20.81 0.83
CA ILE A 30 1.24 -21.11 -0.57
C ILE A 30 2.42 -21.79 -1.26
N MET A 31 3.64 -21.28 -1.08
CA MET A 31 4.84 -21.88 -1.67
C MET A 31 5.09 -23.31 -1.14
N ALA A 32 4.78 -23.57 0.13
CA ALA A 32 4.89 -24.89 0.73
C ALA A 32 3.86 -25.88 0.18
N VAL A 33 2.62 -25.43 -0.10
CA VAL A 33 1.61 -26.22 -0.80
C VAL A 33 2.13 -26.64 -2.18
N LEU A 34 2.72 -25.70 -2.94
CA LEU A 34 3.29 -25.99 -4.26
C LEU A 34 4.47 -26.98 -4.18
N GLU A 35 5.41 -26.76 -3.27
CA GLU A 35 6.59 -27.62 -3.09
C GLU A 35 6.19 -29.03 -2.63
N PHE A 36 5.23 -29.13 -1.70
CA PHE A 36 4.70 -30.40 -1.22
C PHE A 36 3.99 -31.17 -2.34
N GLY A 37 3.14 -30.48 -3.12
CA GLY A 37 2.44 -31.05 -4.27
C GLY A 37 3.42 -31.60 -5.31
N ASN A 38 4.48 -30.84 -5.62
CA ASN A 38 5.54 -31.28 -6.52
C ASN A 38 6.29 -32.51 -6.00
N ARG A 39 6.65 -32.53 -4.70
CA ARG A 39 7.40 -33.63 -4.07
C ARG A 39 6.64 -34.95 -4.11
N PHE A 40 5.32 -34.91 -3.88
CA PHE A 40 4.47 -36.11 -3.85
C PHE A 40 3.70 -36.36 -5.15
N ARG A 41 3.83 -35.46 -6.13
CA ARG A 41 3.11 -35.50 -7.42
C ARG A 41 1.59 -35.56 -7.24
N ILE A 42 1.08 -34.69 -6.36
CA ILE A 42 -0.36 -34.54 -6.10
C ILE A 42 -0.80 -33.10 -6.38
N SER A 43 -2.02 -32.97 -6.89
CA SER A 43 -2.66 -31.66 -7.07
C SER A 43 -3.25 -31.21 -5.73
N LEU A 44 -2.86 -30.02 -5.26
CA LEU A 44 -3.35 -29.44 -4.03
C LEU A 44 -4.09 -28.14 -4.30
N PRO A 45 -5.25 -27.91 -3.67
CA PRO A 45 -5.87 -26.60 -3.71
C PRO A 45 -4.99 -25.60 -2.95
N ILE A 46 -4.83 -24.38 -3.49
CA ILE A 46 -4.13 -23.26 -2.84
C ILE A 46 -5.08 -22.30 -2.09
N ALA A 47 -6.38 -22.53 -2.24
CA ALA A 47 -7.45 -21.73 -1.63
C ALA A 47 -8.65 -22.64 -1.32
N LYS A 48 -9.61 -22.12 -0.56
CA LYS A 48 -10.86 -22.84 -0.29
C LYS A 48 -11.53 -23.27 -1.60
N LEU A 49 -11.88 -24.54 -1.67
CA LEU A 49 -12.56 -25.11 -2.82
C LEU A 49 -14.01 -24.61 -2.90
N PRO A 50 -14.50 -24.22 -4.09
CA PRO A 50 -15.91 -23.89 -4.27
C PRO A 50 -16.79 -25.15 -4.15
N PRO A 51 -18.10 -25.00 -3.89
CA PRO A 51 -19.05 -26.10 -3.99
C PRO A 51 -18.95 -26.78 -5.36
N GLY A 52 -18.89 -28.12 -5.39
CA GLY A 52 -18.78 -28.91 -6.62
C GLY A 52 -17.35 -29.06 -7.18
N ALA A 53 -16.31 -28.73 -6.41
CA ALA A 53 -14.93 -28.96 -6.82
C ALA A 53 -14.64 -30.45 -7.15
N PRO A 54 -13.71 -30.74 -8.08
CA PRO A 54 -13.33 -32.10 -8.44
C PRO A 54 -12.99 -32.96 -7.22
N ALA A 55 -13.50 -34.20 -7.19
CA ALA A 55 -13.33 -35.11 -6.05
C ALA A 55 -11.84 -35.36 -5.70
N GLU A 56 -10.96 -35.36 -6.69
CA GLU A 56 -9.51 -35.48 -6.51
C GLU A 56 -8.93 -34.33 -5.66
N LEU A 57 -9.34 -33.08 -5.92
CA LEU A 57 -8.91 -31.92 -5.14
C LEU A 57 -9.52 -31.90 -3.74
N VAL A 58 -10.76 -32.39 -3.60
CA VAL A 58 -11.40 -32.55 -2.29
C VAL A 58 -10.63 -33.57 -1.45
N ALA A 59 -10.22 -34.69 -2.04
CA ALA A 59 -9.47 -35.74 -1.34
C ALA A 59 -8.10 -35.26 -0.84
N THR A 60 -7.41 -34.38 -1.58
CA THR A 60 -6.09 -33.87 -1.20
C THR A 60 -6.13 -32.61 -0.33
N SER A 61 -7.30 -31.96 -0.19
CA SER A 61 -7.48 -30.73 0.61
C SER A 61 -7.01 -30.85 2.06
N VAL A 62 -7.09 -32.06 2.64
CA VAL A 62 -6.58 -32.35 3.98
C VAL A 62 -5.10 -32.00 4.16
N TYR A 63 -4.27 -32.17 3.12
CA TYR A 63 -2.85 -31.82 3.19
C TYR A 63 -2.65 -30.31 3.14
N THR A 64 -3.41 -29.60 2.29
CA THR A 64 -3.42 -28.14 2.26
C THR A 64 -3.79 -27.57 3.63
N ASP A 65 -4.84 -28.10 4.27
CA ASP A 65 -5.27 -27.66 5.60
C ASP A 65 -4.22 -27.92 6.68
N ARG A 66 -3.56 -29.08 6.64
CA ARG A 66 -2.46 -29.41 7.57
C ARG A 66 -1.25 -28.51 7.37
N ILE A 67 -0.90 -28.18 6.12
CA ILE A 67 0.17 -27.24 5.80
C ILE A 67 -0.17 -25.85 6.35
N HIS A 68 -1.36 -25.32 6.05
CA HIS A 68 -1.78 -24.01 6.56
C HIS A 68 -1.78 -23.96 8.08
N ARG A 69 -2.34 -24.98 8.74
CA ARG A 69 -2.38 -25.06 10.20
C ARG A 69 -0.98 -25.05 10.81
N TRP A 70 -0.04 -25.83 10.26
CA TRP A 70 1.33 -25.82 10.75
C TRP A 70 1.98 -24.43 10.62
N TYR A 71 1.77 -23.74 9.49
CA TYR A 71 2.28 -22.37 9.32
C TYR A 71 1.58 -21.37 10.24
N GLU A 72 0.27 -21.49 10.46
CA GLU A 72 -0.47 -20.70 11.45
C GLU A 72 0.09 -20.89 12.86
N GLU A 73 0.38 -22.13 13.26
CA GLU A 73 0.95 -22.47 14.57
C GLU A 73 2.39 -21.92 14.74
N VAL A 74 3.21 -22.00 13.69
CA VAL A 74 4.62 -21.59 13.74
C VAL A 74 4.80 -20.08 13.62
N TYR A 75 4.01 -19.42 12.78
CA TYR A 75 4.22 -18.01 12.42
C TYR A 75 3.13 -17.07 12.95
N GLY A 76 1.96 -17.60 13.34
CA GLY A 76 0.84 -16.82 13.82
C GLY A 76 0.48 -15.68 12.87
N ASP A 77 0.55 -14.46 13.38
CA ASP A 77 0.18 -13.27 12.61
C ASP A 77 1.16 -12.91 11.49
N LEU A 78 2.39 -13.47 11.47
CA LEU A 78 3.38 -13.18 10.43
C LEU A 78 2.98 -13.70 9.04
N ILE A 79 2.05 -14.67 8.97
CA ILE A 79 1.55 -15.17 7.69
C ILE A 79 0.37 -14.34 7.14
N LYS A 80 -0.17 -13.39 7.91
CA LYS A 80 -1.26 -12.53 7.45
C LYS A 80 -0.75 -11.62 6.32
N THR A 81 -1.38 -11.72 5.15
CA THR A 81 -1.02 -10.89 3.98
C THR A 81 -1.73 -9.54 4.04
N ASP A 82 -0.95 -8.46 4.06
CA ASP A 82 -1.46 -7.11 3.77
C ASP A 82 -1.41 -6.84 2.27
N PHE A 83 -2.54 -7.04 1.57
CA PHE A 83 -2.66 -6.78 0.13
C PHE A 83 -2.54 -5.30 -0.24
N SER A 84 -2.57 -4.41 0.75
CA SER A 84 -2.33 -2.99 0.56
C SER A 84 -0.85 -2.71 0.29
N GLU A 85 0.05 -3.61 0.71
CA GLU A 85 1.49 -3.43 0.67
C GLU A 85 1.90 -2.07 1.27
N LYS A 86 2.51 -1.20 0.46
CA LYS A 86 2.92 0.16 0.83
C LYS A 86 1.83 1.21 0.59
N ALA A 87 0.75 0.86 -0.11
CA ALA A 87 -0.30 1.80 -0.46
C ALA A 87 -1.18 2.07 0.77
N LYS A 88 -0.75 3.04 1.56
CA LYS A 88 -1.38 3.47 2.80
C LYS A 88 -1.54 4.98 2.79
N VAL A 89 -2.54 5.51 3.46
CA VAL A 89 -2.79 6.95 3.54
C VAL A 89 -3.07 7.30 4.99
N ALA A 90 -2.47 8.39 5.48
CA ALA A 90 -2.84 8.93 6.79
C ALA A 90 -4.10 9.79 6.63
N VAL A 91 -5.10 9.58 7.49
CA VAL A 91 -6.38 10.32 7.48
C VAL A 91 -6.59 10.96 8.85
N LEU A 92 -6.77 12.29 8.90
CA LEU A 92 -7.14 13.00 10.13
C LEU A 92 -8.66 13.00 10.26
N ALA A 93 -9.19 12.28 11.25
CA ALA A 93 -10.63 12.18 11.49
C ALA A 93 -10.92 11.98 12.99
N ASP A 94 -11.97 12.63 13.51
CA ASP A 94 -12.32 12.63 14.95
C ASP A 94 -11.14 13.05 15.84
N GLY A 95 -10.31 13.99 15.34
CA GLY A 95 -9.14 14.50 16.06
C GLY A 95 -7.90 13.62 16.07
N ASP A 96 -7.97 12.39 15.53
CA ASP A 96 -6.88 11.42 15.48
C ASP A 96 -6.41 11.14 14.04
N ILE A 97 -5.15 10.69 13.88
CA ILE A 97 -4.63 10.26 12.58
C ILE A 97 -4.72 8.73 12.47
N TRP A 98 -5.44 8.28 11.46
CA TRP A 98 -5.67 6.87 11.14
C TRP A 98 -4.79 6.42 9.98
N GLU A 99 -4.21 5.22 10.08
CA GLU A 99 -3.62 4.52 8.93
C GLU A 99 -4.74 3.90 8.10
N MET A 100 -5.00 4.43 6.91
CA MET A 100 -5.92 3.87 5.93
C MET A 100 -5.20 2.99 4.93
N ARG A 101 -5.62 1.74 4.82
CA ARG A 101 -5.08 0.74 3.88
C ARG A 101 -5.79 0.82 2.54
N ILE A 102 -5.04 1.09 1.47
CA ILE A 102 -5.61 1.18 0.11
C ILE A 102 -5.57 -0.20 -0.54
N PRO A 103 -6.72 -0.86 -0.76
CA PRO A 103 -6.75 -2.22 -1.28
C PRO A 103 -6.34 -2.30 -2.75
N LEU A 104 -6.01 -3.52 -3.19
CA LEU A 104 -5.98 -3.87 -4.61
C LEU A 104 -7.41 -4.10 -5.11
N ILE A 105 -7.83 -3.33 -6.09
CA ILE A 105 -9.16 -3.45 -6.71
C ILE A 105 -8.99 -3.82 -8.18
N TYR A 106 -9.70 -4.86 -8.62
CA TYR A 106 -9.83 -5.24 -10.02
C TYR A 106 -11.32 -5.18 -10.41
N GLY A 107 -11.64 -4.46 -11.48
CA GLY A 107 -13.02 -4.29 -11.96
C GLY A 107 -13.70 -3.03 -11.44
N THR A 108 -15.03 -3.01 -11.47
CA THR A 108 -15.85 -1.85 -11.12
C THR A 108 -16.30 -1.92 -9.67
N VAL A 109 -16.05 -0.84 -8.92
CA VAL A 109 -16.48 -0.68 -7.53
C VAL A 109 -17.27 0.60 -7.36
N VAL A 110 -18.17 0.60 -6.38
CA VAL A 110 -18.82 1.81 -5.87
C VAL A 110 -18.22 2.06 -4.50
N ILE A 111 -17.61 3.22 -4.32
CA ILE A 111 -16.94 3.61 -3.08
C ILE A 111 -17.90 4.49 -2.29
N GLU A 112 -18.00 4.23 -0.99
CA GLU A 112 -18.75 5.02 -0.03
C GLU A 112 -17.97 5.17 1.28
N ALA A 113 -18.31 6.15 2.11
CA ALA A 113 -17.82 6.25 3.49
C ALA A 113 -19.04 6.29 4.41
N LYS A 114 -19.25 5.21 5.18
CA LYS A 114 -20.42 5.05 6.05
C LYS A 114 -20.00 4.59 7.44
N ARG A 115 -20.81 4.96 8.43
CA ARG A 115 -20.59 4.61 9.84
C ARG A 115 -20.87 3.14 10.16
N ASP A 116 -21.63 2.47 9.30
CA ASP A 116 -21.94 1.05 9.46
C ASP A 116 -20.82 0.20 8.87
N LEU A 117 -20.13 -0.54 9.74
CA LEU A 117 -19.15 -1.52 9.31
C LEU A 117 -19.88 -2.82 8.92
N PRO A 118 -19.47 -3.50 7.83
CA PRO A 118 -20.03 -4.79 7.50
C PRO A 118 -19.63 -5.82 8.57
N SER A 119 -20.54 -6.75 8.87
CA SER A 119 -20.31 -7.83 9.85
C SER A 119 -19.09 -8.70 9.52
N HIS A 120 -18.70 -8.74 8.24
CA HIS A 120 -17.45 -9.36 7.82
C HIS A 120 -16.77 -8.63 6.65
N THR A 121 -15.45 -8.53 6.72
CA THR A 121 -14.57 -7.92 5.72
C THR A 121 -13.74 -9.02 5.05
N TRP A 122 -14.29 -9.63 4.00
CA TRP A 122 -13.56 -10.65 3.24
C TRP A 122 -12.96 -10.04 1.97
N ASN A 123 -11.81 -10.56 1.53
CA ASN A 123 -11.39 -10.41 0.14
C ASN A 123 -12.49 -11.01 -0.75
N ARG A 124 -13.08 -10.18 -1.62
CA ARG A 124 -14.15 -10.62 -2.52
C ARG A 124 -13.60 -10.80 -3.91
N VAL A 125 -13.79 -12.00 -4.46
CA VAL A 125 -13.58 -12.31 -5.87
C VAL A 125 -14.96 -12.55 -6.46
N GLY A 126 -15.35 -11.75 -7.46
CA GLY A 126 -16.66 -11.86 -8.08
C GLY A 126 -16.81 -10.95 -9.29
N THR A 127 -17.86 -11.19 -10.08
CA THR A 127 -18.19 -10.42 -11.30
C THR A 127 -19.20 -9.28 -11.05
N GLN A 128 -19.69 -9.15 -9.82
CA GLN A 128 -20.65 -8.12 -9.42
C GLN A 128 -19.95 -6.82 -9.03
N VAL A 129 -20.64 -5.69 -9.24
CA VAL A 129 -20.20 -4.40 -8.73
C VAL A 129 -20.07 -4.48 -7.21
N LEU A 130 -18.87 -4.20 -6.71
CA LEU A 130 -18.61 -4.27 -5.28
C LEU A 130 -18.78 -2.90 -4.63
N ASN A 131 -19.66 -2.82 -3.64
CA ASN A 131 -19.75 -1.67 -2.74
C ASN A 131 -18.62 -1.76 -1.70
N VAL A 132 -17.75 -0.75 -1.67
CA VAL A 132 -16.60 -0.67 -0.76
C VAL A 132 -16.83 0.52 0.18
N ASN A 133 -17.01 0.23 1.47
CA ASN A 133 -17.00 1.24 2.51
C ASN A 133 -15.54 1.58 2.87
N ALA A 134 -15.06 2.76 2.51
CA ALA A 134 -13.70 3.25 2.76
C ALA A 134 -13.33 3.26 4.25
N CYS A 135 -14.30 3.44 5.16
CA CYS A 135 -14.04 3.43 6.60
C CYS A 135 -13.50 2.07 7.08
N VAL A 136 -13.82 0.97 6.40
CA VAL A 136 -13.30 -0.38 6.71
C VAL A 136 -11.77 -0.45 6.57
N SER A 137 -11.20 0.41 5.73
CA SER A 137 -9.76 0.46 5.51
C SER A 137 -8.98 1.18 6.62
N LEU A 138 -9.65 1.84 7.56
CA LEU A 138 -9.00 2.49 8.70
C LEU A 138 -8.52 1.42 9.69
N THR A 139 -7.21 1.36 9.93
CA THR A 139 -6.59 0.33 10.78
C THR A 139 -7.10 0.44 12.22
N GLY A 140 -7.73 -0.63 12.71
CA GLY A 140 -8.21 -0.70 14.09
C GLY A 140 -9.48 0.11 14.39
N ILE A 141 -10.18 0.63 13.36
CA ILE A 141 -11.44 1.32 13.56
C ILE A 141 -12.49 0.39 14.18
N THR A 142 -13.31 0.94 15.07
CA THR A 142 -14.45 0.22 15.67
C THR A 142 -15.75 0.94 15.31
N GLU A 143 -16.87 0.21 15.30
CA GLU A 143 -18.19 0.82 15.10
C GLU A 143 -18.46 1.94 16.12
N ALA A 144 -18.06 1.74 17.38
CA ALA A 144 -18.23 2.74 18.43
C ALA A 144 -17.47 4.04 18.11
N ARG A 145 -16.21 3.93 17.65
CA ARG A 145 -15.43 5.10 17.24
C ARG A 145 -16.02 5.76 16.00
N LEU A 146 -16.42 4.98 15.02
CA LEU A 146 -16.92 5.50 13.75
C LEU A 146 -18.25 6.26 13.90
N LYS A 147 -19.03 5.97 14.95
CA LYS A 147 -20.21 6.76 15.32
C LYS A 147 -19.90 8.21 15.72
N HIS A 148 -18.67 8.51 16.15
CA HIS A 148 -18.26 9.86 16.52
C HIS A 148 -17.86 10.71 15.31
N PHE A 149 -17.54 10.08 14.18
CA PHE A 149 -17.11 10.79 12.99
C PHE A 149 -18.23 11.72 12.51
N SER A 150 -17.88 12.99 12.30
CA SER A 150 -18.72 13.96 11.62
C SER A 150 -18.85 13.63 10.13
N ASP A 151 -19.74 14.32 9.42
CA ASP A 151 -19.83 14.15 7.97
C ASP A 151 -18.57 14.67 7.25
N ASP A 152 -17.88 15.66 7.81
CA ASP A 152 -16.59 16.14 7.31
C ASP A 152 -15.49 15.07 7.48
N ASP A 153 -15.49 14.33 8.59
CA ASP A 153 -14.58 13.21 8.79
C ASP A 153 -14.81 12.10 7.75
N LEU A 154 -16.09 11.78 7.46
CA LEU A 154 -16.44 10.80 6.43
C LEU A 154 -16.03 11.27 5.03
N ASN A 155 -16.21 12.56 4.73
CA ASN A 155 -15.78 13.17 3.47
C ASN A 155 -14.25 13.12 3.32
N GLU A 156 -13.51 13.37 4.39
CA GLU A 156 -12.05 13.27 4.40
C GLU A 156 -11.58 11.83 4.16
N VAL A 157 -12.20 10.84 4.84
CA VAL A 157 -11.94 9.41 4.62
C VAL A 157 -12.21 9.03 3.16
N TYR A 158 -13.38 9.39 2.63
CA TYR A 158 -13.74 9.11 1.24
C TYR A 158 -12.75 9.74 0.27
N GLY A 159 -12.49 11.04 0.43
CA GLY A 159 -11.62 11.80 -0.46
C GLY A 159 -10.20 11.22 -0.50
N LEU A 160 -9.62 10.92 0.67
CA LEU A 160 -8.31 10.33 0.76
C LEU A 160 -8.26 8.87 0.28
N PHE A 161 -9.36 8.12 0.38
CA PHE A 161 -9.44 6.76 -0.16
C PHE A 161 -9.37 6.78 -1.69
N VAL A 162 -10.14 7.66 -2.32
CA VAL A 162 -10.11 7.85 -3.78
C VAL A 162 -8.75 8.36 -4.24
N VAL A 163 -8.18 9.36 -3.56
CA VAL A 163 -6.82 9.85 -3.85
C VAL A 163 -5.80 8.72 -3.71
N GLY A 164 -5.90 7.90 -2.67
CA GLY A 164 -5.01 6.77 -2.43
C GLY A 164 -5.06 5.73 -3.55
N LEU A 165 -6.24 5.43 -4.09
CA LEU A 165 -6.40 4.55 -5.26
C LEU A 165 -5.70 5.14 -6.49
N ASP A 166 -5.93 6.42 -6.79
CA ASP A 166 -5.31 7.09 -7.94
C ASP A 166 -3.77 7.13 -7.82
N VAL A 167 -3.26 7.39 -6.61
CA VAL A 167 -1.81 7.36 -6.32
C VAL A 167 -1.24 5.96 -6.48
N ARG A 168 -1.95 4.93 -6.00
CA ARG A 168 -1.56 3.53 -6.19
C ARG A 168 -1.46 3.18 -7.69
N ASP A 169 -2.45 3.59 -8.48
CA ASP A 169 -2.45 3.35 -9.92
C ASP A 169 -1.35 4.11 -10.65
N ALA A 170 -1.04 5.34 -10.22
CA ALA A 170 0.11 6.09 -10.71
C ALA A 170 1.42 5.33 -10.46
N PHE A 171 1.68 4.86 -9.23
CA PHE A 171 2.86 4.05 -8.94
C PHE A 171 2.88 2.75 -9.74
N LYS A 172 1.75 2.03 -9.85
CA LYS A 172 1.66 0.82 -10.66
C LYS A 172 2.07 1.07 -12.13
N ARG A 173 1.68 2.22 -12.69
CA ARG A 173 2.02 2.64 -14.05
C ARG A 173 3.51 2.90 -14.21
N PHE A 174 4.12 3.64 -13.30
CA PHE A 174 5.48 4.18 -13.47
C PHE A 174 6.59 3.38 -12.78
N ARG A 175 6.28 2.51 -11.81
CA ARG A 175 7.29 1.84 -10.96
C ARG A 175 8.38 1.08 -11.73
N LYS A 176 8.10 0.63 -12.95
CA LYS A 176 9.06 -0.10 -13.79
C LYS A 176 9.84 0.77 -14.78
N SER A 177 9.44 2.03 -14.98
CA SER A 177 10.06 2.90 -15.99
C SER A 177 11.29 3.65 -15.48
N ASP A 178 11.38 3.92 -14.17
CA ASP A 178 12.55 4.56 -13.57
C ASP A 178 12.70 4.17 -12.07
N PRO A 179 13.91 3.92 -11.55
CA PRO A 179 14.13 3.58 -10.14
C PRO A 179 13.61 4.62 -9.13
N MET A 180 13.50 5.90 -9.53
CA MET A 180 12.99 6.97 -8.68
C MET A 180 11.55 6.71 -8.21
N PHE A 181 10.71 6.06 -9.03
CA PHE A 181 9.34 5.75 -8.65
C PHE A 181 9.29 4.70 -7.52
N ALA A 182 10.13 3.67 -7.58
CA ALA A 182 10.21 2.69 -6.50
C ALA A 182 10.74 3.33 -5.20
N ALA A 183 11.67 4.27 -5.29
CA ALA A 183 12.17 5.03 -4.15
C ALA A 183 11.10 5.98 -3.58
N ALA A 184 10.33 6.67 -4.42
CA ALA A 184 9.22 7.52 -4.00
C ALA A 184 8.10 6.73 -3.29
N GLU A 185 7.82 5.50 -3.73
CA GLU A 185 6.85 4.61 -3.08
C GLU A 185 7.30 4.20 -1.65
N GLN A 186 8.62 4.11 -1.40
CA GLN A 186 9.14 3.90 -0.04
C GLN A 186 8.94 5.13 0.84
N ASP A 187 9.17 6.33 0.30
CA ASP A 187 8.92 7.56 1.05
C ASP A 187 7.43 7.78 1.33
N TRP A 188 6.54 7.37 0.41
CA TRP A 188 5.11 7.36 0.66
C TRP A 188 4.77 6.51 1.89
N PHE A 189 5.23 5.26 1.93
CA PHE A 189 5.04 4.37 3.07
C PHE A 189 5.62 4.95 4.37
N ALA A 190 6.85 5.48 4.30
CA ALA A 190 7.52 6.07 5.45
C ALA A 190 6.78 7.29 6.01
N ALA A 191 6.23 8.15 5.15
CA ALA A 191 5.46 9.32 5.58
C ALA A 191 4.25 8.93 6.44
N VAL A 192 3.51 7.89 6.03
CA VAL A 192 2.37 7.37 6.80
C VAL A 192 2.84 6.74 8.10
N ALA A 193 3.83 5.84 8.05
CA ALA A 193 4.34 5.15 9.24
C ALA A 193 4.86 6.13 10.30
N HIS A 194 5.53 7.21 9.90
CA HIS A 194 5.98 8.25 10.83
C HIS A 194 4.83 9.03 11.48
N MET A 195 3.66 9.12 10.85
CA MET A 195 2.49 9.79 11.43
C MET A 195 1.62 8.87 12.30
N THR A 196 1.56 7.58 11.98
CA THR A 196 0.62 6.61 12.58
C THR A 196 1.26 5.72 13.65
N ASN A 197 2.59 5.77 13.82
CA ASN A 197 3.28 5.09 14.90
C ASN A 197 2.86 5.61 16.28
N GLN A 198 3.00 4.76 17.31
CA GLN A 198 2.69 5.12 18.71
C GLN A 198 3.44 6.37 19.21
N SER A 199 4.64 6.60 18.69
CA SER A 199 5.40 7.84 18.89
C SER A 199 5.63 8.49 17.52
N PRO A 200 4.72 9.37 17.08
CA PRO A 200 4.83 9.99 15.77
C PRO A 200 6.06 10.88 15.64
N ASN A 201 6.66 10.87 14.45
CA ASN A 201 7.76 11.74 14.09
C ASN A 201 7.31 12.67 12.95
N TRP A 202 6.72 13.80 13.32
CA TRP A 202 6.17 14.78 12.38
C TRP A 202 7.21 15.34 11.42
N GLY A 203 8.45 15.55 11.89
CA GLY A 203 9.55 16.02 11.06
C GLY A 203 9.91 15.04 9.96
N GLN A 204 10.08 13.76 10.31
CA GLN A 204 10.35 12.71 9.33
C GLN A 204 9.16 12.49 8.38
N ALA A 205 7.92 12.57 8.85
CA ALA A 205 6.74 12.48 7.98
C ALA A 205 6.72 13.58 6.90
N ARG A 206 7.05 14.83 7.27
CA ARG A 206 7.18 15.94 6.32
C ARG A 206 8.31 15.70 5.33
N TRP A 207 9.47 15.28 5.82
CA TRP A 207 10.63 14.99 4.98
C TRP A 207 10.33 13.88 3.97
N SER A 208 9.72 12.78 4.39
CA SER A 208 9.29 11.71 3.51
C SER A 208 8.24 12.18 2.50
N SER A 209 7.31 13.05 2.88
CA SER A 209 6.32 13.63 1.94
C SER A 209 6.99 14.48 0.85
N LEU A 210 8.00 15.27 1.22
CA LEU A 210 8.85 16.00 0.27
C LEU A 210 9.59 15.03 -0.65
N GLN A 211 10.25 14.02 -0.09
CA GLN A 211 11.07 13.08 -0.87
C GLN A 211 10.25 12.23 -1.84
N MET A 212 9.07 11.78 -1.42
CA MET A 212 8.09 11.12 -2.29
C MET A 212 7.78 12.00 -3.50
N THR A 213 7.43 13.27 -3.26
CA THR A 213 7.06 14.23 -4.30
C THR A 213 8.23 14.50 -5.25
N GLU A 214 9.41 14.78 -4.70
CA GLU A 214 10.61 15.10 -5.48
C GLU A 214 11.00 13.95 -6.39
N LYS A 215 11.09 12.73 -5.85
CA LYS A 215 11.49 11.55 -6.61
C LYS A 215 10.46 11.19 -7.67
N PHE A 216 9.15 11.33 -7.38
CA PHE A 216 8.12 11.13 -8.39
C PHE A 216 8.24 12.13 -9.54
N MET A 217 8.42 13.43 -9.23
CA MET A 217 8.62 14.45 -10.26
C MET A 217 9.91 14.22 -11.07
N LYS A 218 11.01 13.87 -10.42
CA LYS A 218 12.29 13.59 -11.09
C LYS A 218 12.22 12.35 -11.98
N GLY A 219 11.54 11.30 -11.53
CA GLY A 219 11.24 10.13 -12.36
C GLY A 219 10.44 10.51 -13.60
N LEU A 220 9.45 11.39 -13.47
CA LEU A 220 8.68 11.89 -14.63
C LEU A 220 9.55 12.70 -15.61
N ILE A 221 10.40 13.59 -15.10
CA ILE A 221 11.33 14.35 -15.97
C ILE A 221 12.25 13.39 -16.73
N ALA A 222 12.78 12.36 -16.05
CA ALA A 222 13.68 11.37 -16.64
C ALA A 222 13.01 10.58 -17.77
N ILE A 223 11.76 10.13 -17.60
CA ILE A 223 11.06 9.34 -18.63
C ILE A 223 10.49 10.20 -19.76
N ILE A 224 10.17 11.48 -19.52
CA ILE A 224 9.78 12.41 -20.57
C ILE A 224 11.00 12.73 -21.44
N GLY A 225 12.14 13.01 -20.82
CA GLY A 225 13.43 13.13 -21.50
C GLY A 225 13.66 14.44 -22.26
N ASP A 226 12.79 15.43 -22.13
CA ASP A 226 12.91 16.76 -22.77
C ASP A 226 14.00 17.63 -22.12
N TYR A 227 14.27 17.42 -20.82
CA TYR A 227 15.11 18.28 -19.99
C TYR A 227 15.94 17.46 -18.99
N GLU A 228 17.04 18.04 -18.51
CA GLU A 228 17.83 17.45 -17.44
C GLU A 228 17.06 17.42 -16.11
N VAL A 229 17.29 16.35 -15.35
CA VAL A 229 16.73 16.18 -14.00
C VAL A 229 17.48 17.11 -13.05
N PRO A 230 16.79 18.07 -12.38
CA PRO A 230 17.47 19.03 -11.50
C PRO A 230 18.03 18.37 -10.24
N TRP A 231 19.12 18.94 -9.72
CA TRP A 231 19.76 18.50 -8.48
C TRP A 231 19.19 19.21 -7.24
N GLY A 232 19.27 18.59 -6.06
CA GLY A 232 18.80 19.17 -4.80
C GLY A 232 17.30 18.93 -4.50
N HIS A 233 16.81 19.55 -3.41
CA HIS A 233 15.54 19.21 -2.74
C HIS A 233 14.46 20.30 -2.78
N LYS A 234 14.61 21.28 -3.68
CA LYS A 234 13.66 22.38 -3.82
C LYS A 234 12.62 22.01 -4.87
N LEU A 235 11.42 21.61 -4.45
CA LEU A 235 10.35 21.11 -5.33
C LEU A 235 9.96 22.08 -6.45
N LYS A 236 10.16 23.40 -6.24
CA LYS A 236 9.96 24.41 -7.29
C LYS A 236 10.79 24.16 -8.55
N GLU A 237 11.95 23.52 -8.43
CA GLU A 237 12.88 23.26 -9.54
C GLU A 237 12.37 22.15 -10.46
N PRO A 238 12.11 20.91 -9.99
CA PRO A 238 11.49 19.88 -10.85
C PRO A 238 10.09 20.29 -11.32
N HIS A 239 9.32 21.04 -10.53
CA HIS A 239 8.04 21.60 -11.00
C HIS A 239 8.21 22.54 -12.19
N ALA A 240 9.15 23.48 -12.14
CA ALA A 240 9.41 24.39 -13.25
C ALA A 240 9.89 23.68 -14.52
N VAL A 241 10.58 22.54 -14.38
CA VAL A 241 10.94 21.68 -15.52
C VAL A 241 9.71 20.99 -16.10
N LEU A 242 8.91 20.32 -15.25
CA LEU A 242 7.69 19.63 -15.69
C LEU A 242 6.67 20.56 -16.34
N ALA A 243 6.55 21.81 -15.85
CA ALA A 243 5.63 22.80 -16.42
C ALA A 243 6.00 23.23 -17.85
N LYS A 244 7.23 22.98 -18.31
CA LYS A 244 7.62 23.19 -19.71
C LYS A 244 7.11 22.08 -20.63
N SER A 245 7.07 20.84 -20.15
CA SER A 245 6.60 19.67 -20.91
C SER A 245 5.10 19.41 -20.77
N ILE A 246 4.50 19.79 -19.63
CA ILE A 246 3.10 19.49 -19.29
C ILE A 246 2.30 20.80 -19.32
N ARG A 247 1.50 20.98 -20.39
CA ARG A 247 0.68 22.18 -20.58
C ARG A 247 -0.31 22.37 -19.44
N GLY A 248 -0.31 23.57 -18.85
CA GLY A 248 -1.26 23.96 -17.80
C GLY A 248 -0.95 23.40 -16.41
N LEU A 249 0.22 22.78 -16.22
CA LEU A 249 0.62 22.29 -14.90
C LEU A 249 0.89 23.45 -13.93
N ASP A 250 0.13 23.52 -12.84
CA ASP A 250 0.40 24.40 -11.72
C ASP A 250 0.18 23.68 -10.38
N LEU A 251 1.28 23.31 -9.74
CA LEU A 251 1.29 22.64 -8.44
C LEU A 251 1.83 23.54 -7.33
N ARG A 252 1.99 24.85 -7.57
CA ARG A 252 2.68 25.75 -6.62
C ARG A 252 2.01 25.80 -5.25
N HIS A 253 0.68 25.76 -5.21
CA HIS A 253 -0.09 25.74 -3.97
C HIS A 253 0.18 24.47 -3.15
N LEU A 254 0.18 23.29 -3.79
CA LEU A 254 0.52 22.02 -3.12
C LEU A 254 2.00 21.97 -2.69
N ILE A 255 2.90 22.47 -3.53
CA ILE A 255 4.34 22.51 -3.23
C ILE A 255 4.63 23.35 -1.98
N ALA A 256 3.90 24.44 -1.76
CA ALA A 256 4.05 25.26 -0.58
C ALA A 256 3.74 24.49 0.72
N ASP A 257 2.74 23.61 0.70
CA ASP A 257 2.36 22.77 1.84
C ASP A 257 3.37 21.63 2.09
N ILE A 258 4.06 21.17 1.05
CA ILE A 258 5.01 20.05 1.12
C ILE A 258 6.41 20.52 1.51
N GLN A 259 6.86 21.66 0.96
CA GLN A 259 8.25 22.07 1.04
C GLN A 259 8.68 22.28 2.50
N CYS A 260 9.76 21.60 2.88
CA CYS A 260 10.44 21.79 4.15
C CYS A 260 11.96 21.77 3.94
N ASP A 261 12.70 22.18 4.96
CA ASP A 261 14.16 22.04 4.99
C ASP A 261 14.56 20.69 5.56
N ALA A 262 15.75 20.18 5.22
CA ALA A 262 16.25 18.90 5.70
C ALA A 262 16.42 18.84 7.23
N SER A 263 16.49 19.98 7.91
CA SER A 263 16.57 20.12 9.37
C SER A 263 15.37 19.57 10.12
N VAL A 264 14.17 19.51 9.50
CA VAL A 264 12.96 18.99 10.18
C VAL A 264 13.14 17.57 10.72
N ARG A 265 14.03 16.79 10.11
CA ARG A 265 14.37 15.41 10.53
C ARG A 265 14.98 15.31 11.92
N TYR A 266 15.66 16.37 12.36
CA TYR A 266 16.37 16.39 13.63
C TYR A 266 15.49 16.85 14.80
N ASN A 267 14.20 17.11 14.56
CA ASN A 267 13.25 17.59 15.56
C ASN A 267 13.82 18.76 16.37
N ASP A 268 14.31 19.80 15.67
CA ASP A 268 14.85 21.00 16.29
C ASP A 268 13.83 21.55 17.31
N PRO A 269 14.18 21.58 18.62
CA PRO A 269 13.28 22.06 19.66
C PRO A 269 12.82 23.50 19.47
N LYS A 270 13.55 24.31 18.68
CA LYS A 270 13.20 25.70 18.41
C LYS A 270 12.12 25.86 17.36
N MET A 271 11.99 24.90 16.45
CA MET A 271 11.00 24.90 15.37
C MET A 271 10.48 23.48 15.13
N PRO A 272 9.80 22.88 16.13
CA PRO A 272 9.30 21.52 15.99
C PRO A 272 8.24 21.44 14.91
N SER A 273 8.30 20.39 14.10
CA SER A 273 7.23 20.11 13.14
C SER A 273 5.97 19.67 13.88
N THR A 274 4.82 20.17 13.45
CA THR A 274 3.53 19.84 14.08
C THR A 274 2.80 18.72 13.34
N ARG A 275 1.83 18.11 14.02
CA ARG A 275 0.90 17.14 13.43
C ARG A 275 0.20 17.70 12.19
N GLN A 276 -0.30 18.93 12.27
CA GLN A 276 -1.01 19.60 11.18
C GLN A 276 -0.09 19.83 9.97
N GLN A 277 1.16 20.23 10.19
CA GLN A 277 2.14 20.40 9.10
C GLN A 277 2.48 19.07 8.43
N ALA A 278 2.66 17.99 9.20
CA ALA A 278 2.92 16.66 8.65
C ALA A 278 1.75 16.16 7.81
N TYR A 279 0.54 16.29 8.32
CA TYR A 279 -0.66 15.88 7.61
C TYR A 279 -0.92 16.70 6.33
N ALA A 280 -0.76 18.03 6.39
CA ALA A 280 -0.87 18.89 5.22
C ALA A 280 0.14 18.52 4.13
N ALA A 281 1.41 18.32 4.50
CA ALA A 281 2.45 17.90 3.57
C ALA A 281 2.14 16.53 2.94
N HIS A 282 1.64 15.57 3.71
CA HIS A 282 1.23 14.25 3.21
C HIS A 282 0.05 14.34 2.25
N LYS A 283 -1.01 15.05 2.63
CA LYS A 283 -2.19 15.23 1.76
C LYS A 283 -1.80 15.92 0.45
N ALA A 284 -1.00 16.96 0.52
CA ALA A 284 -0.52 17.68 -0.66
C ALA A 284 0.39 16.81 -1.55
N SER A 285 1.28 15.99 -0.99
CA SER A 285 2.14 15.09 -1.78
C SER A 285 1.33 14.04 -2.54
N LEU A 286 0.29 13.49 -1.93
CA LEU A 286 -0.64 12.58 -2.59
C LEU A 286 -1.38 13.26 -3.75
N LEU A 287 -1.86 14.49 -3.54
CA LEU A 287 -2.54 15.26 -4.59
C LEU A 287 -1.62 15.59 -5.76
N VAL A 288 -0.34 15.91 -5.49
CA VAL A 288 0.66 16.09 -6.56
C VAL A 288 0.82 14.81 -7.37
N VAL A 289 1.01 13.67 -6.71
CA VAL A 289 1.18 12.38 -7.41
C VAL A 289 -0.09 12.00 -8.18
N ARG A 290 -1.28 12.29 -7.64
CA ARG A 290 -2.55 12.09 -8.34
C ARG A 290 -2.63 12.89 -9.64
N VAL A 291 -2.30 14.20 -9.58
CA VAL A 291 -2.33 15.07 -10.77
C VAL A 291 -1.32 14.60 -11.81
N LEU A 292 -0.08 14.34 -11.38
CA LEU A 292 1.01 13.91 -12.25
C LEU A 292 0.82 12.49 -12.79
N GLY A 293 0.16 11.63 -12.02
CA GLY A 293 -0.15 10.25 -12.36
C GLY A 293 -1.06 10.11 -13.58
N ASN A 294 -1.86 11.15 -13.86
CA ASN A 294 -2.79 11.20 -14.99
C ASN A 294 -2.19 11.81 -16.26
N VAL A 295 -0.94 12.28 -16.21
CA VAL A 295 -0.28 12.87 -17.38
C VAL A 295 -0.05 11.79 -18.43
N GLN A 296 -0.59 12.01 -19.63
CA GLN A 296 -0.23 11.24 -20.82
C GLN A 296 1.04 11.84 -21.40
N TYR A 297 2.06 11.01 -21.61
CA TYR A 297 3.28 11.40 -22.30
C TYR A 297 3.46 10.45 -23.49
N SER A 298 3.79 11.00 -24.65
CA SER A 298 4.20 10.19 -25.80
C SER A 298 5.58 9.61 -25.51
N GLN A 299 5.71 8.29 -25.45
CA GLN A 299 7.03 7.66 -25.53
C GLN A 299 7.58 7.91 -26.92
N ASN A 300 8.27 9.02 -27.12
CA ASN A 300 9.08 9.24 -28.32
C ASN A 300 10.48 8.72 -28.03
N ARG A 301 10.65 7.40 -27.93
CA ARG A 301 11.90 6.68 -28.21
C ARG A 301 11.60 5.26 -28.67
#